data_AF-A0A3D6AIA6-F1
#
_entry.id   AF-A0A3D6AIA6-F1
#
_cell.length_a   1.000
_cell.length_b   1.000
_cell.length_c   1.000
_cell.angle_alpha   90.00
_cell.angle_beta   90.00
_cell.angle_gamma   90.00
#
_symmetry.space_group_name_H-M   'P 1'
#
loop_
_entity.id
_entity.type
_entity.pdbx_description
1 polymer ?
#
loop_
_entity_poly.entity_id
_entity_poly.type
_entity_poly.pdbx_seq_one_letter_code
_entity_poly.pdbx_strand_id
1 'polypeptide(L)'
;MVLTSSYDVEAWIDQFNRDLRLAVSKPHAGRHGICFRLTHGGEIFMHTDPEGDVVLDVTPEAEWVAPVIIAATGSNPPPSRIWPMPGARLTQLLLGLSSLIETTRIVTDHDFRIRKNLW
;
A
#
# COMPACT_ATOMS: atom_id res chain seq x y z
N MET A 1 -10.46 -3.14 -10.18
CA MET A 1 -11.23 -3.75 -9.06
C MET A 1 -12.00 -2.62 -8.40
N VAL A 2 -13.32 -2.74 -8.19
CA VAL A 2 -14.09 -1.66 -7.56
C VAL A 2 -14.42 -2.07 -6.13
N LEU A 3 -13.81 -1.39 -5.14
CA LEU A 3 -14.13 -1.54 -3.73
C LEU A 3 -15.15 -0.45 -3.38
N THR A 4 -16.38 -0.85 -3.04
CA THR A 4 -17.50 0.10 -2.88
C THR A 4 -17.92 0.31 -1.44
N SER A 5 -17.55 -0.62 -0.56
CA SER A 5 -17.92 -0.64 0.86
C SER A 5 -16.70 -0.92 1.73
N SER A 6 -16.75 -0.49 2.99
CA SER A 6 -15.77 -0.93 4.01
C SER A 6 -15.71 -2.45 4.11
N TYR A 7 -16.85 -3.14 3.95
CA TYR A 7 -16.88 -4.61 3.94
C TYR A 7 -16.07 -5.21 2.79
N ASP A 8 -16.16 -4.64 1.58
CA ASP A 8 -15.39 -5.11 0.42
C ASP A 8 -13.89 -4.94 0.66
N VAL A 9 -13.52 -3.83 1.31
CA VAL A 9 -12.14 -3.52 1.66
C VAL A 9 -11.61 -4.48 2.71
N GLU A 10 -12.33 -4.72 3.80
CA GLU A 10 -11.91 -5.67 4.84
C GLU A 10 -11.79 -7.09 4.28
N ALA A 11 -12.75 -7.53 3.45
CA ALA A 11 -12.68 -8.83 2.80
C ALA A 11 -11.44 -8.95 1.88
N TRP A 12 -11.09 -7.86 1.20
CA TRP A 12 -9.90 -7.78 0.36
C TRP A 12 -8.61 -7.77 1.21
N ILE A 13 -8.57 -7.03 2.34
CA ILE A 13 -7.44 -7.03 3.28
C ILE A 13 -7.22 -8.44 3.83
N ASP A 14 -8.29 -9.12 4.22
CA ASP A 14 -8.24 -10.49 4.73
C ASP A 14 -7.75 -11.48 3.68
N GLN A 15 -8.24 -11.37 2.45
CA GLN A 15 -7.78 -12.18 1.33
C GLN A 15 -6.29 -11.94 1.06
N PHE A 16 -5.89 -10.68 1.02
CA PHE A 16 -4.49 -10.31 0.87
C PHE A 16 -3.59 -10.87 1.98
N ASN A 17 -4.02 -10.74 3.24
CA ASN A 17 -3.27 -11.27 4.38
C ASN A 17 -3.13 -12.79 4.32
N ARG A 18 -4.14 -13.51 3.79
CA ARG A 18 -4.04 -14.96 3.54
C ARG A 18 -3.03 -15.25 2.43
N ASP A 19 -3.11 -14.53 1.32
CA ASP A 19 -2.24 -14.77 0.16
C ASP A 19 -0.76 -14.44 0.48
N LEU A 20 -0.50 -13.39 1.26
CA LEU A 20 0.82 -13.11 1.81
C LEU A 20 1.35 -14.27 2.64
N ARG A 21 0.55 -14.76 3.60
CA ARG A 21 0.96 -15.86 4.50
C ARG A 21 1.32 -17.12 3.71
N LEU A 22 0.63 -17.39 2.60
CA LEU A 22 0.95 -18.49 1.69
C LEU A 22 2.23 -18.24 0.88
N ALA A 23 2.44 -17.01 0.42
CA ALA A 23 3.61 -16.61 -0.37
C ALA A 23 4.91 -16.53 0.46
N VAL A 24 4.81 -16.31 1.78
CA VAL A 24 5.92 -16.13 2.73
C VAL A 24 6.68 -17.43 3.07
N SER A 25 6.42 -18.55 2.40
CA SER A 25 7.17 -19.81 2.55
C SER A 25 8.67 -19.75 2.20
N LYS A 26 9.21 -18.58 1.81
CA LYS A 26 10.64 -18.38 1.50
C LYS A 26 11.36 -17.52 2.56
N PRO A 27 12.62 -17.81 2.93
CA PRO A 27 13.31 -17.24 4.11
C PRO A 27 13.71 -15.75 3.99
N HIS A 28 13.20 -15.00 3.03
CA HIS A 28 13.55 -13.59 2.79
C HIS A 28 12.35 -12.65 2.97
N ALA A 29 11.36 -13.09 3.76
CA ALA A 29 10.07 -12.47 4.02
C ALA A 29 10.09 -11.15 4.81
N GLY A 30 11.14 -10.34 4.72
CA GLY A 30 11.17 -9.00 5.32
C GLY A 30 10.64 -7.89 4.41
N ARG A 31 10.34 -8.19 3.13
CA ARG A 31 10.09 -7.20 2.07
C ARG A 31 8.89 -7.56 1.19
N HIS A 32 7.83 -8.08 1.80
CA HIS A 32 6.61 -8.42 1.10
C HIS A 32 5.56 -7.31 1.21
N GLY A 33 4.74 -7.16 0.17
CA GLY A 33 3.68 -6.18 0.15
C GLY A 33 2.82 -6.29 -1.11
N ILE A 34 2.17 -5.19 -1.45
CA ILE A 34 1.31 -5.06 -2.62
C ILE A 34 1.91 -4.02 -3.53
N CYS A 35 1.82 -4.25 -4.83
CA CYS A 35 1.96 -3.22 -5.83
C CYS A 35 0.60 -2.96 -6.46
N PHE A 36 0.14 -1.71 -6.36
CA PHE A 36 -0.98 -1.18 -7.12
C PHE A 36 -0.43 -0.49 -8.35
N ARG A 37 -0.78 -0.99 -9.52
CA ARG A 37 -0.52 -0.30 -10.78
C ARG A 37 -1.70 0.62 -11.09
N LEU A 38 -1.41 1.86 -11.43
CA LEU A 38 -2.41 2.90 -11.63
C LEU A 38 -2.75 3.09 -13.11
N THR A 39 -4.02 3.41 -13.37
CA THR A 39 -4.59 3.52 -14.73
C THR A 39 -3.92 4.60 -15.58
N HIS A 40 -3.47 5.69 -14.97
CA HIS A 40 -2.84 6.83 -15.67
C HIS A 40 -1.30 6.79 -15.59
N GLY A 41 -0.73 5.67 -15.16
CA GLY A 41 0.71 5.49 -15.00
C GLY A 41 1.17 5.60 -13.55
N GLY A 42 2.29 4.94 -13.28
CA GLY A 42 2.87 4.82 -11.96
C GLY A 42 2.36 3.63 -11.16
N GLU A 43 3.14 3.31 -10.13
CA GLU A 43 2.87 2.26 -9.16
C GLU A 43 2.92 2.81 -7.73
N ILE A 44 2.09 2.25 -6.86
CA ILE A 44 2.15 2.46 -5.41
C ILE A 44 2.44 1.11 -4.79
N PHE A 45 3.57 1.01 -4.10
CA PHE A 45 3.88 -0.16 -3.31
C PHE A 45 3.40 0.07 -1.88
N MET A 46 2.74 -0.92 -1.28
CA MET A 46 2.22 -0.84 0.08
C MET A 46 2.70 -2.04 0.88
N HIS A 47 3.14 -1.80 2.11
CA HIS A 47 3.27 -2.85 3.11
C HIS A 47 2.78 -2.36 4.47
N THR A 48 2.50 -3.31 5.36
CA THR A 48 2.29 -3.04 6.78
C THR A 48 3.56 -3.38 7.55
N ASP A 49 3.94 -2.56 8.51
CA ASP A 49 5.02 -2.88 9.45
C ASP A 49 4.52 -3.77 10.61
N PRO A 50 5.41 -4.26 11.50
CA PRO A 50 5.02 -5.10 12.63
C PRO A 50 4.04 -4.44 13.62
N GLU A 51 4.05 -3.11 13.70
CA GLU A 51 3.15 -2.30 14.52
C GLU A 51 1.75 -2.16 13.90
N GLY A 52 1.59 -2.57 12.64
CA GLY A 52 0.34 -2.50 11.89
C GLY A 52 0.13 -1.16 11.17
N ASP A 53 1.15 -0.30 11.14
CA ASP A 53 1.14 0.93 10.36
C ASP A 53 1.41 0.64 8.89
N VAL A 54 0.89 1.51 8.03
CA VAL A 54 0.97 1.38 6.57
C VAL A 54 2.07 2.27 6.05
N VAL A 55 2.89 1.69 5.18
CA VAL A 55 3.92 2.42 4.45
C VAL A 55 3.65 2.30 2.96
N LEU A 56 3.54 3.44 2.29
CA LEU A 56 3.45 3.50 0.83
C LEU A 56 4.76 3.99 0.23
N ASP A 57 5.26 3.31 -0.79
CA ASP A 57 6.28 3.83 -1.71
C ASP A 57 5.59 4.24 -3.01
N VAL A 58 5.40 5.55 -3.19
CA VAL A 58 4.75 6.14 -4.37
C VAL A 58 5.83 6.41 -5.41
N THR A 59 5.81 5.69 -6.53
CA THR A 59 6.78 5.93 -7.61
C THR A 59 6.70 7.37 -8.14
N PRO A 60 7.79 7.93 -8.69
CA PRO A 60 7.77 9.28 -9.28
C PRO A 60 6.65 9.46 -10.31
N GLU A 61 6.39 8.42 -11.11
CA GLU A 61 5.33 8.40 -12.12
C GLU A 61 3.92 8.40 -11.51
N ALA A 62 3.79 8.06 -10.22
CA ALA A 62 2.55 8.06 -9.45
C ALA A 62 2.38 9.31 -8.55
N GLU A 63 3.29 10.30 -8.61
CA GLU A 63 3.22 11.51 -7.76
C GLU A 63 1.90 12.26 -7.90
N TRP A 64 1.28 12.19 -9.08
CA TRP A 64 -0.04 12.78 -9.37
C TRP A 64 -1.17 12.26 -8.45
N VAL A 65 -0.99 11.12 -7.77
CA VAL A 65 -1.97 10.55 -6.83
C VAL A 65 -1.88 11.19 -5.43
N ALA A 66 -0.85 11.98 -5.13
CA ALA A 66 -0.68 12.61 -3.82
C ALA A 66 -1.94 13.36 -3.31
N PRO A 67 -2.67 14.16 -4.13
CA PRO A 67 -3.90 14.82 -3.69
C PRO A 67 -4.99 13.83 -3.24
N VAL A 68 -5.07 12.66 -3.87
CA VAL A 68 -6.04 11.61 -3.51
C VAL A 68 -5.64 10.94 -2.21
N ILE A 69 -4.36 10.65 -2.00
CA ILE A 69 -3.84 10.12 -0.73
C ILE A 69 -4.13 11.10 0.40
N ILE A 70 -3.86 12.39 0.19
CA ILE A 70 -4.12 13.44 1.18
C ILE A 70 -5.62 13.54 1.47
N ALA A 71 -6.47 13.57 0.44
CA ALA A 71 -7.91 13.69 0.62
C ALA A 71 -8.53 12.48 1.33
N ALA A 72 -8.09 11.27 0.98
CA ALA A 72 -8.59 10.04 1.56
C ALA A 72 -8.11 9.83 3.00
N THR A 73 -6.87 10.19 3.30
CA THR A 73 -6.23 9.81 4.57
C THR A 73 -6.05 10.98 5.54
N GLY A 74 -6.11 12.23 5.07
CA GLY A 74 -5.73 13.40 5.85
C GLY A 74 -4.25 13.40 6.26
N SER A 75 -3.40 12.66 5.54
CA SER A 75 -1.95 12.61 5.80
C SER A 75 -1.26 13.80 5.11
N ASN A 76 -0.29 14.41 5.78
CA ASN A 76 0.54 15.43 5.16
C ASN A 76 1.50 14.78 4.15
N PRO A 77 1.74 15.41 2.98
CA PRO A 77 2.71 14.90 2.03
C PRO A 77 4.12 14.89 2.65
N PRO A 78 4.80 13.74 2.66
CA PRO A 78 6.19 13.65 3.10
C PRO A 78 7.11 14.36 2.08
N PRO A 79 8.30 14.82 2.51
CA PRO A 79 9.33 15.35 1.61
C PRO A 79 9.99 14.25 0.76
N SER A 80 9.57 12.99 0.92
CA SER A 80 10.11 11.82 0.25
C SER A 80 8.99 11.06 -0.44
N ARG A 81 9.31 10.06 -1.26
CA ARG A 81 8.33 9.17 -1.88
C ARG A 81 7.67 8.16 -0.93
N ILE A 82 8.18 8.05 0.30
CA ILE A 82 7.68 7.12 1.32
C ILE A 82 6.66 7.83 2.20
N TRP A 83 5.43 7.31 2.22
CA TRP A 83 4.30 7.80 3.00
C TRP A 83 4.02 6.84 4.17
N PRO A 84 4.55 7.13 5.38
CA PRO A 84 4.13 6.44 6.58
C PRO A 84 2.76 6.97 7.04
N MET A 85 1.86 6.09 7.42
CA MET A 85 0.57 6.48 7.99
C MET A 85 0.00 5.42 8.93
N PRO A 86 -0.86 5.82 9.89
CA PRO A 86 -1.52 4.87 10.78
C PRO A 86 -2.31 3.81 10.02
N GLY A 87 -2.24 2.55 10.48
CA GLY A 87 -2.98 1.43 9.88
C GLY A 87 -4.49 1.67 9.74
N ALA A 88 -5.08 2.43 10.66
CA ALA A 88 -6.49 2.83 10.62
C ALA A 88 -6.90 3.62 9.36
N ARG A 89 -5.94 4.18 8.61
CA ARG A 89 -6.19 4.92 7.36
C ARG A 89 -6.22 4.03 6.12
N LEU A 90 -5.86 2.74 6.25
CA LEU A 90 -5.79 1.80 5.14
C LEU A 90 -7.12 1.69 4.38
N THR A 91 -8.22 1.54 5.12
CA THR A 91 -9.54 1.37 4.51
C THR A 91 -9.92 2.59 3.66
N GLN A 92 -9.69 3.80 4.18
CA GLN A 92 -9.97 5.05 3.45
C GLN A 92 -9.07 5.22 2.24
N LEU A 93 -7.78 4.90 2.38
CA LEU A 93 -6.83 4.92 1.27
C LEU A 93 -7.29 4.01 0.13
N LEU A 94 -7.65 2.76 0.43
CA LEU A 94 -8.08 1.79 -0.58
C LEU A 94 -9.38 2.20 -1.27
N LEU A 95 -10.33 2.79 -0.54
CA LEU A 95 -11.55 3.37 -1.13
C LEU A 95 -11.20 4.51 -2.09
N GLY A 96 -10.35 5.45 -1.67
CA GLY A 96 -9.92 6.58 -2.51
C GLY A 96 -9.16 6.15 -3.76
N LEU A 97 -8.34 5.11 -3.68
CA LEU A 97 -7.56 4.59 -4.80
C LEU A 97 -8.33 3.61 -5.69
N SER A 98 -9.44 3.03 -5.24
CA SER A 98 -10.15 1.94 -5.91
C SER A 98 -10.42 2.18 -7.40
N SER A 99 -10.85 3.40 -7.76
CA SER A 99 -11.13 3.80 -9.14
C SER A 99 -9.89 4.05 -9.99
N LEU A 100 -8.73 4.25 -9.36
CA LEU A 100 -7.45 4.54 -10.01
C LEU A 100 -6.61 3.27 -10.23
N ILE A 101 -6.87 2.21 -9.46
CA ILE A 101 -6.14 0.94 -9.53
C ILE A 101 -6.54 0.17 -10.80
N GLU A 102 -5.57 0.03 -11.71
CA GLU A 102 -5.68 -0.82 -12.89
C GLU A 102 -5.52 -2.29 -12.51
N THR A 103 -4.42 -2.62 -11.82
CA THR A 103 -4.13 -3.98 -11.36
C THR A 103 -3.47 -3.99 -9.99
N THR A 104 -3.61 -5.12 -9.28
CA THR A 104 -3.05 -5.37 -7.96
C THR A 104 -2.23 -6.65 -8.02
N ARG A 105 -1.00 -6.64 -7.50
CA ARG A 105 -0.15 -7.84 -7.39
C ARG A 105 0.60 -7.89 -6.07
N ILE A 106 0.88 -9.10 -5.61
CA ILE A 106 1.76 -9.32 -4.46
C ILE A 106 3.21 -9.14 -4.92
N VAL A 107 4.00 -8.43 -4.12
CA VAL A 107 5.44 -8.27 -4.32
C VAL A 107 6.17 -8.88 -3.13
N THR A 108 7.25 -9.62 -3.40
CA THR A 108 8.06 -10.32 -2.38
C THR A 108 9.50 -9.82 -2.31
N ASP A 109 9.88 -8.85 -3.16
CA ASP A 109 11.24 -8.33 -3.28
C ASP A 109 11.27 -6.81 -3.56
N HIS A 110 10.30 -6.07 -3.03
CA HIS A 110 10.32 -4.61 -3.16
C HIS A 110 11.12 -3.98 -2.02
N ASP A 111 12.15 -3.21 -2.33
CA ASP A 111 12.84 -2.42 -1.32
C ASP A 111 12.01 -1.18 -0.99
N PHE A 112 11.19 -1.30 0.05
CA PHE A 112 10.36 -0.21 0.59
C PHE A 112 11.17 0.95 1.19
N ARG A 113 12.52 0.92 1.09
CA ARG A 113 13.44 1.95 1.59
C ARG A 113 13.15 2.35 3.04
N ILE A 114 12.60 1.41 3.82
CA ILE A 114 12.45 1.54 5.27
C ILE A 114 13.86 1.77 5.79
N ARG A 115 14.11 2.96 6.35
CA ARG A 115 15.44 3.28 6.89
C ARG A 115 15.80 2.21 7.90
N LYS A 116 16.96 1.59 7.72
CA LYS A 116 17.54 0.51 8.53
C LYS A 116 17.83 0.89 10.00
N ASN A 117 17.30 2.01 10.50
CA ASN A 117 17.70 2.62 11.76
C ASN A 117 16.49 2.89 12.65
N LEU A 118 15.87 1.81 13.14
CA LEU A 118 15.12 1.77 14.39
C LEU A 118 15.06 0.29 14.81
N TRP A 119 16.18 -0.16 15.38
CA TRP A 119 16.30 -1.36 16.22
C TRP A 119 16.75 -0.85 17.58
#